data_AF-A0AAQ3B1S3-F1
#
_entry.id   AF-A0AAQ3B1S3-F1
#
_cell.length_a   1.000
_cell.length_b   1.000
_cell.length_c   1.000
_cell.angle_alpha   90.00
_cell.angle_beta   90.00
_cell.angle_gamma   90.00
#
_symmetry.space_group_name_H-M   'P 1'
#
loop_
_entity.id
_entity.type
_entity.pdbx_description
1 polymer ?
#
loop_
_entity_poly.entity_id
_entity_poly.type
_entity_poly.pdbx_seq_one_letter_code
_entity_poly.pdbx_strand_id
1 'polypeptide(L)'
;MSRDDGITMKYRIYSISLLTGLLFGCANTEISLQPTKNVAEYKQLSPTQYHVYCPTGICRFQVSASQKTAVTIEMFYDKNKPFKKIEGLTYDNQNQNQYPTSNAFTLPVESGNERISVQVIDYYR
;
A
#
# COMPACT_ATOMS: atom_id res chain seq x y z
N MET A 1 -74.62 -32.66 -23.76
CA MET A 1 -74.24 -33.74 -22.83
C MET A 1 -72.72 -33.79 -22.83
N SER A 2 -72.09 -33.61 -21.65
CA SER A 2 -70.64 -33.72 -21.33
C SER A 2 -69.63 -32.90 -22.15
N ARG A 3 -69.01 -31.88 -21.55
CA ARG A 3 -67.72 -31.93 -20.82
C ARG A 3 -66.54 -32.31 -21.74
N ASP A 4 -65.70 -31.32 -22.01
CA ASP A 4 -64.27 -31.56 -22.16
C ASP A 4 -63.51 -30.40 -21.51
N ASP A 5 -62.50 -30.78 -20.74
CA ASP A 5 -61.81 -30.04 -19.70
C ASP A 5 -60.44 -29.54 -20.19
N GLY A 6 -59.95 -28.44 -19.61
CA GLY A 6 -58.53 -28.09 -19.61
C GLY A 6 -58.03 -27.38 -20.87
N ILE A 7 -57.05 -26.48 -20.84
CA ILE A 7 -55.96 -26.29 -19.89
C ILE A 7 -55.66 -24.78 -19.84
N THR A 8 -55.58 -24.24 -18.63
CA THR A 8 -55.17 -22.86 -18.36
C THR A 8 -53.66 -22.75 -18.46
N MET A 9 -53.11 -22.15 -19.53
CA MET A 9 -51.68 -21.89 -19.63
C MET A 9 -51.39 -20.42 -19.31
N LYS A 10 -51.25 -20.11 -18.02
CA LYS A 10 -50.77 -18.82 -17.54
C LYS A 10 -49.25 -18.76 -17.76
N TYR A 11 -48.81 -18.20 -18.88
CA TYR A 11 -47.39 -17.91 -19.10
C TYR A 11 -46.96 -16.75 -18.18
N ARG A 12 -46.38 -17.09 -17.03
CA ARG A 12 -45.62 -16.14 -16.22
C ARG A 12 -44.22 -16.02 -16.82
N ILE A 13 -44.01 -14.95 -17.59
CA ILE A 13 -42.68 -14.55 -18.05
C ILE A 13 -41.93 -14.04 -16.82
N TYR A 14 -41.08 -14.88 -16.24
CA TYR A 14 -40.10 -14.45 -15.26
C TYR A 14 -38.89 -13.90 -16.02
N SER A 15 -38.83 -12.57 -16.13
CA SER A 15 -37.63 -11.86 -16.58
C SER A 15 -36.53 -12.07 -15.54
N ILE A 16 -35.66 -13.05 -15.77
CA ILE A 16 -34.43 -13.21 -14.99
C ILE A 16 -33.44 -12.18 -15.53
N SER A 17 -33.45 -10.99 -14.95
CA SER A 17 -32.36 -10.04 -15.12
C SER A 17 -31.12 -10.61 -14.44
N LEU A 18 -30.30 -11.32 -15.21
CA LEU A 18 -28.99 -11.80 -14.77
C LEU A 18 -28.07 -10.58 -14.63
N LEU A 19 -28.12 -9.93 -13.48
CA LEU A 19 -27.12 -8.94 -13.08
C LEU A 19 -25.82 -9.70 -12.80
N THR A 20 -25.03 -9.96 -13.84
CA THR A 20 -23.62 -10.34 -13.67
C THR A 20 -22.88 -9.12 -13.14
N GLY A 21 -22.92 -8.95 -11.82
CA GLY A 21 -22.00 -8.08 -11.11
C GLY A 21 -20.59 -8.56 -11.43
N LEU A 22 -19.88 -7.81 -12.25
CA LEU A 22 -18.44 -7.91 -12.40
C LEU A 22 -17.84 -7.65 -11.01
N LEU A 23 -17.63 -8.72 -10.25
CA LEU A 23 -16.73 -8.74 -9.12
C LEU A 23 -15.32 -8.60 -9.68
N PHE A 24 -14.94 -7.37 -10.04
CA PHE A 24 -13.53 -6.99 -10.10
C PHE A 24 -13.01 -7.13 -8.68
N GLY A 25 -12.45 -8.29 -8.36
CA GLY A 25 -11.65 -8.45 -7.17
C GLY A 25 -10.51 -7.44 -7.26
N CYS A 26 -10.60 -6.36 -6.50
CA CYS A 26 -9.46 -5.51 -6.21
C CYS A 26 -8.40 -6.42 -5.59
N ALA A 27 -7.37 -6.78 -6.35
CA ALA A 27 -6.21 -7.44 -5.81
C ALA A 27 -5.56 -6.44 -4.84
N ASN A 28 -5.78 -6.61 -3.54
CA ASN A 28 -5.20 -5.73 -2.53
C ASN A 28 -3.68 -5.93 -2.54
N THR A 29 -2.93 -4.88 -2.88
CA THR A 29 -1.48 -4.89 -2.75
C THR A 29 -1.14 -4.91 -1.27
N GLU A 30 -0.47 -5.97 -0.83
CA GLU A 30 0.01 -6.10 0.54
C GLU A 30 1.43 -5.54 0.61
N ILE A 31 1.66 -4.61 1.53
CA ILE A 31 2.97 -4.03 1.81
C ILE A 31 3.43 -4.51 3.18
N SER A 32 4.68 -4.94 3.28
CA SER A 32 5.32 -5.27 4.53
C SER A 32 6.44 -4.26 4.80
N LEU A 33 6.36 -3.55 5.91
CA LEU A 33 7.41 -2.66 6.41
C LEU A 33 8.02 -3.28 7.66
N GLN A 34 9.33 -3.52 7.63
CA GLN A 34 10.04 -4.17 8.72
C GLN A 34 11.14 -3.24 9.28
N PRO A 35 10.97 -2.68 10.48
CA PRO A 35 12.03 -1.97 11.20
C PRO A 35 13.29 -2.82 11.32
N THR A 36 14.46 -2.25 11.01
CA THR A 36 15.76 -2.93 11.22
C THR A 36 16.67 -2.17 12.18
N LYS A 37 16.64 -0.83 12.18
CA LYS A 37 17.43 -0.03 13.12
C LYS A 37 16.79 1.33 13.40
N ASN A 38 16.69 1.70 14.68
CA ASN A 38 16.27 3.03 15.16
C ASN A 38 14.91 3.54 14.65
N VAL A 39 14.05 2.65 14.15
CA VAL A 39 12.64 2.95 13.89
C VAL A 39 11.86 2.58 15.14
N ALA A 40 11.15 3.55 15.72
CA ALA A 40 10.36 3.32 16.93
C ALA A 40 9.03 2.63 16.60
N GLU A 41 8.32 3.17 15.60
CA GLU A 41 7.07 2.61 15.10
C GLU A 41 6.86 3.06 13.64
N TYR A 42 5.89 2.46 12.97
CA TYR A 42 5.35 2.95 11.70
C TYR A 42 3.84 2.91 11.75
N LYS A 43 3.19 3.81 11.02
CA LYS A 43 1.73 3.88 10.92
C LYS A 43 1.32 3.83 9.46
N GLN A 44 0.50 2.85 9.10
CA GLN A 44 -0.12 2.78 7.79
C GLN A 44 -1.26 3.81 7.71
N LEU A 45 -1.23 4.66 6.68
CA LEU A 45 -2.29 5.63 6.39
C LEU A 45 -3.23 5.14 5.29
N SER A 46 -2.66 4.47 4.29
CA SER A 46 -3.38 3.82 3.20
C SER A 46 -2.58 2.59 2.74
N PRO A 47 -3.06 1.75 1.80
CA PRO A 47 -2.33 0.56 1.35
C PRO A 47 -0.86 0.82 0.97
N THR A 48 -0.57 1.99 0.39
CA THR A 48 0.77 2.36 -0.10
C THR A 48 1.37 3.60 0.58
N GLN A 49 0.78 4.11 1.67
CA GLN A 49 1.28 5.29 2.37
C GLN A 49 1.53 5.02 3.85
N TYR A 50 2.73 5.38 4.31
CA TYR A 50 3.21 5.09 5.66
C TYR A 50 3.86 6.32 6.29
N HIS A 51 3.60 6.52 7.57
CA HIS A 51 4.46 7.30 8.44
C HIS A 51 5.49 6.38 9.08
N VAL A 52 6.76 6.81 9.11
CA VAL A 52 7.85 6.11 9.80
C VAL A 52 8.45 7.05 10.85
N TYR A 53 8.51 6.56 12.09
CA TYR A 53 9.01 7.33 13.23
C TYR A 53 10.44 6.93 13.56
N CYS A 54 11.34 7.89 13.45
CA CYS A 54 12.79 7.75 13.47
C CYS A 54 13.41 8.75 14.47
N PRO A 55 13.34 8.47 15.79
CA PRO A 55 13.65 9.43 16.84
C PRO A 55 15.12 9.86 16.91
N THR A 56 16.02 9.14 16.23
CA THR A 56 17.45 9.46 16.12
C THR A 56 17.81 10.19 14.81
N GLY A 57 16.88 10.34 13.87
CA GLY A 57 17.12 11.01 12.58
C GLY A 57 17.91 10.14 11.61
N ILE A 58 18.39 9.00 12.09
CA ILE A 58 19.15 8.02 11.31
C ILE A 58 18.57 6.64 11.64
N CYS A 59 17.87 6.05 10.67
CA CYS A 59 17.21 4.77 10.82
C CYS A 59 17.28 3.93 9.55
N ARG A 60 16.97 2.64 9.72
CA ARG A 60 16.89 1.66 8.66
C ARG A 60 15.64 0.80 8.82
N PHE A 61 15.06 0.42 7.69
CA PHE A 61 13.94 -0.49 7.62
C PHE A 61 13.93 -1.19 6.26
N GLN A 62 13.11 -2.22 6.12
CA GLN A 62 12.91 -2.96 4.88
C GLN A 62 11.47 -2.79 4.39
N VAL A 63 11.28 -2.76 3.08
CA VAL A 63 9.97 -2.67 2.43
C VAL A 63 9.85 -3.77 1.39
N SER A 64 8.73 -4.49 1.37
CA SER A 64 8.39 -5.44 0.30
C SER A 64 6.91 -5.34 -0.06
N ALA A 65 6.55 -5.78 -1.26
CA ALA A 65 5.18 -5.72 -1.76
C ALA A 65 4.77 -7.02 -2.47
N SER A 66 3.53 -7.46 -2.26
CA SER A 66 2.99 -8.64 -2.96
C SER A 66 2.81 -8.41 -4.47
N GLN A 67 2.70 -7.15 -4.89
CA GLN A 67 2.58 -6.73 -6.29
C GLN A 67 3.42 -5.48 -6.54
N LYS A 68 3.81 -5.27 -7.81
CA LYS A 68 4.57 -4.10 -8.23
C LYS A 68 3.80 -2.83 -7.89
N THR A 69 4.41 -1.92 -7.18
CA THR A 69 3.73 -0.71 -6.69
C THR A 69 4.72 0.39 -6.33
N ALA A 70 4.18 1.54 -5.93
CA ALA A 70 4.95 2.67 -5.42
C ALA A 70 4.51 2.95 -3.99
N VAL A 71 5.44 2.87 -3.03
CA VAL A 71 5.16 3.09 -1.60
C VAL A 71 5.68 4.46 -1.20
N THR A 72 4.80 5.32 -0.71
CA THR A 72 5.17 6.64 -0.17
C THR A 72 5.41 6.55 1.32
N ILE A 73 6.55 7.08 1.75
CA ILE A 73 6.97 7.10 3.14
C ILE A 73 7.21 8.54 3.56
N GLU A 74 6.57 8.93 4.66
CA GLU A 74 6.78 10.21 5.33
C GLU A 74 7.53 10.00 6.64
N MET A 75 8.58 10.79 6.86
CA MET A 75 9.51 10.64 7.95
C MET A 75 9.23 11.63 9.08
N PHE A 76 9.22 11.10 10.30
CA PHE A 76 8.93 11.84 11.51
C PHE A 76 9.94 11.51 12.62
N TYR A 77 10.26 12.48 13.46
CA TYR A 77 10.99 12.24 14.71
C TYR A 77 10.07 11.67 15.79
N ASP A 78 8.86 12.19 15.85
CA ASP A 78 7.75 11.78 16.72
C ASP A 78 6.40 12.17 16.05
N LYS A 79 5.28 11.87 16.70
CA LYS A 79 3.91 12.07 16.15
C LYS A 79 3.61 13.50 15.67
N ASN A 80 4.28 14.51 16.23
CA ASN A 80 4.02 15.93 15.95
C ASN A 80 5.22 16.65 15.34
N LYS A 81 6.33 15.94 15.09
CA LYS A 81 7.57 16.53 14.61
C LYS A 81 8.03 15.83 13.33
N PRO A 82 7.61 16.31 12.14
CA PRO A 82 8.12 15.79 10.88
C PRO A 82 9.62 16.07 10.76
N PHE A 83 10.30 15.31 9.91
CA PHE A 83 11.66 15.66 9.49
C PHE A 83 11.64 17.04 8.82
N LYS A 84 12.69 17.83 9.01
CA LYS A 84 12.81 19.11 8.30
C LYS A 84 13.24 18.87 6.86
N LYS A 85 14.17 17.93 6.67
CA LYS A 85 14.72 17.56 5.38
C LYS A 85 15.33 16.17 5.45
N ILE A 86 15.23 15.40 4.38
CA ILE A 86 15.99 14.15 4.25
C ILE A 86 17.34 14.49 3.62
N GLU A 87 18.40 14.36 4.40
CA GLU A 87 19.78 14.65 4.01
C GLU A 87 20.52 13.42 3.49
N GLY A 88 19.90 12.24 3.54
CA GLY A 88 20.42 11.04 2.92
C GLY A 88 19.34 9.98 2.84
N LEU A 89 19.03 9.57 1.62
CA LEU A 89 18.20 8.40 1.35
C LEU A 89 19.02 7.42 0.51
N THR A 90 19.16 6.20 1.01
CA THR A 90 19.76 5.09 0.27
C THR A 90 18.77 3.94 0.28
N TYR A 91 18.51 3.31 -0.86
CA TYR A 91 17.76 2.07 -0.90
C TYR A 91 18.30 1.11 -1.97
N ASP A 92 18.36 -0.17 -1.63
CA ASP A 92 18.98 -1.25 -2.44
C ASP A 92 20.38 -0.93 -2.98
N ASN A 93 20.81 -1.69 -3.99
CA ASN A 93 22.10 -1.53 -4.69
C ASN A 93 22.22 -0.19 -5.46
N GLN A 94 21.32 0.77 -5.25
CA GLN A 94 21.58 2.15 -5.66
C GLN A 94 22.62 2.72 -4.71
N ASN A 95 23.90 2.58 -5.08
CA ASN A 95 25.04 3.18 -4.40
C ASN A 95 25.04 4.73 -4.45
N GLN A 96 23.92 5.36 -4.78
CA GLN A 96 23.77 6.80 -4.88
C GLN A 96 22.78 7.28 -3.81
N ASN A 97 23.25 8.21 -2.98
CA ASN A 97 22.37 8.92 -2.07
C ASN A 97 21.41 9.80 -2.86
N GLN A 98 20.13 9.64 -2.58
CA GLN A 98 19.07 10.54 -3.01
C GLN A 98 18.81 11.59 -1.93
N TYR A 99 18.38 12.78 -2.36
CA TYR A 99 18.12 13.92 -1.49
C TYR A 99 16.73 14.48 -1.78
N PRO A 100 15.66 13.88 -1.23
CA PRO A 100 14.32 14.41 -1.34
C PRO A 100 14.24 15.85 -0.83
N THR A 101 13.44 16.69 -1.48
CA THR A 101 13.23 18.09 -1.08
C THR A 101 12.26 18.25 0.09
N SER A 102 11.65 17.16 0.55
CA SER A 102 10.69 17.13 1.66
C SER A 102 11.03 16.04 2.68
N ASN A 103 10.18 15.87 3.69
CA ASN A 103 10.23 14.74 4.64
C ASN A 103 9.67 13.43 4.06
N ALA A 104 9.32 13.40 2.78
CA ALA A 104 8.65 12.29 2.13
C ALA A 104 9.44 11.79 0.91
N PHE A 105 9.32 10.50 0.62
CA PHE A 105 9.86 9.90 -0.59
C PHE A 105 9.00 8.73 -1.05
N THR A 106 9.11 8.38 -2.32
CA THR A 106 8.37 7.26 -2.92
C THR A 106 9.35 6.21 -3.42
N LEU A 107 9.18 4.98 -2.94
CA LEU A 107 9.97 3.82 -3.33
C LEU A 107 9.23 3.04 -4.42
N PRO A 108 9.83 2.81 -5.59
CA PRO A 108 9.33 1.79 -6.51
C PRO A 108 9.64 0.42 -5.89
N VAL A 109 8.60 -0.36 -5.61
CA VAL A 109 8.73 -1.72 -5.05
C VAL A 109 8.28 -2.71 -6.11
N GLU A 110 9.19 -3.57 -6.55
CA GLU A 110 8.87 -4.63 -7.51
C GLU A 110 8.04 -5.74 -6.84
N SER A 111 7.30 -6.51 -7.64
CA SER A 111 6.49 -7.60 -7.11
C SER A 111 7.36 -8.75 -6.62
N GLY A 112 7.11 -9.24 -5.41
CA GLY A 112 7.67 -10.49 -4.92
C GLY A 112 8.24 -10.41 -3.50
N ASN A 113 9.02 -11.41 -3.13
CA ASN A 113 9.65 -11.49 -1.80
C ASN A 113 10.93 -10.66 -1.67
N GLU A 114 11.25 -9.82 -2.67
CA GLU A 114 12.42 -8.96 -2.62
C GLU A 114 12.19 -7.84 -1.60
N ARG A 115 13.09 -7.73 -0.62
CA ARG A 115 13.02 -6.72 0.43
C ARG A 115 13.97 -5.59 0.11
N ILE A 116 13.40 -4.42 -0.15
CA ILE A 116 14.15 -3.19 -0.34
C ILE A 116 14.71 -2.73 1.00
N SER A 117 16.03 -2.65 1.15
CA SER A 117 16.64 -2.11 2.37
C SER A 117 16.81 -0.60 2.26
N VAL A 118 16.19 0.15 3.17
CA VAL A 118 16.15 1.61 3.16
C VAL A 118 16.95 2.16 4.33
N GLN A 119 17.80 3.16 4.07
CA GLN A 119 18.44 4.00 5.06
C GLN A 119 18.03 5.45 4.85
N VAL A 120 17.58 6.10 5.93
CA VAL A 120 17.22 7.52 5.94
C VAL A 120 18.06 8.26 6.98
N ILE A 121 18.52 9.46 6.62
CA ILE A 121 19.34 10.34 7.44
C ILE A 121 18.81 11.77 7.36
N ASP A 122 18.64 12.42 8.52
CA ASP A 122 18.52 13.87 8.71
C ASP A 122 19.59 14.31 9.73
N TYR A 123 20.63 14.99 9.24
CA TYR A 123 21.78 15.43 10.04
C TYR A 123 21.53 16.72 10.84
N TYR A 124 20.52 17.53 10.49
CA TYR A 124 20.41 18.93 10.95
C TYR A 124 19.24 19.17 11.93
N ARG A 125 18.96 18.18 12.78
CA ARG A 125 17.94 18.22 13.85
C ARG A 125 17.76 19.58 14.52
#